data_AF-A0AAE0R5U7-F1
#
_entry.id   AF-A0AAE0R5U7-F1
#
_cell.length_a   1.000
_cell.length_b   1.000
_cell.length_c   1.000
_cell.angle_alpha   90.00
_cell.angle_beta   90.00
_cell.angle_gamma   90.00
#
_symmetry.space_group_name_H-M   'P 1'
#
loop_
_entity.id
_entity.type
_entity.pdbx_description
1 polymer ?
#
loop_
_entity_poly.entity_id
_entity_poly.type
_entity_poly.pdbx_seq_one_letter_code
_entity_poly.pdbx_strand_id
1 'polypeptide(L)'
;MDEIRPRITSHCMNSCVMVITETWLDSAVPNAAIELVGRTVYPADRTADSAFCTDTVLTTKTIKVFPNQKPWLDRKVRSLLKARNVAYRSGDRLAYSNAQRELKKGITEAKQRYQQRIEGQFVNNNPRSMWRGIKAITDYKSSTPLTSHDATLPDA
;
A
#
# COMPACT_ATOMS: atom_id res chain seq x y z
N MET A 1 7.12 -22.60 17.08
CA MET A 1 7.86 -21.33 17.02
C MET A 1 8.53 -21.30 15.67
N ASP A 2 7.74 -20.98 14.65
CA ASP A 2 8.18 -20.98 13.26
C ASP A 2 9.13 -19.80 13.03
N GLU A 3 10.29 -20.08 12.44
CA GLU A 3 11.23 -19.08 11.97
C GLU A 3 10.54 -18.18 10.94
N ILE A 4 10.08 -17.01 11.38
CA ILE A 4 9.61 -15.96 10.48
C ILE A 4 10.86 -15.37 9.84
N ARG A 5 11.34 -15.99 8.76
CA ARG A 5 12.35 -15.37 7.88
C ARG A 5 11.73 -14.12 7.29
N PRO A 6 12.18 -12.91 7.66
CA PRO A 6 11.68 -11.69 7.05
C PRO A 6 12.15 -11.70 5.61
N ARG A 7 11.23 -11.91 4.67
CA ARG A 7 11.50 -11.75 3.24
C ARG A 7 11.55 -10.25 2.94
N ILE A 8 12.58 -9.58 3.45
CA ILE A 8 12.87 -8.17 3.17
C ILE A 8 13.31 -8.10 1.72
N THR A 9 12.36 -7.94 0.81
CA THR A 9 12.62 -7.50 -0.56
C THR A 9 13.06 -6.04 -0.52
N SER A 10 14.35 -5.81 -0.29
CA SER A 10 14.98 -4.51 -0.45
C SER A 10 14.76 -4.04 -1.90
N HIS A 11 13.91 -3.03 -2.05
CA HIS A 11 13.60 -2.41 -3.34
C HIS A 11 14.03 -0.94 -3.37
N CYS A 12 15.19 -0.66 -2.77
CA CYS A 12 15.89 0.62 -2.86
C CYS A 12 17.32 0.32 -3.33
N MET A 13 17.50 0.24 -4.65
CA MET A 13 18.84 0.26 -5.25
C MET A 13 19.40 1.67 -5.03
N ASN A 14 20.51 1.76 -4.28
CA ASN A 14 21.44 2.89 -4.06
C ASN A 14 21.76 3.22 -2.58
N SER A 15 21.27 2.45 -1.59
CA SER A 15 21.64 2.62 -0.18
C SER A 15 22.21 1.35 0.44
N CYS A 16 23.32 1.47 1.17
CA CYS A 16 23.94 0.38 1.95
C CYS A 16 23.21 0.13 3.29
N VAL A 17 22.27 1.01 3.66
CA VAL A 17 21.57 1.01 4.95
C VAL A 17 20.08 0.70 4.74
N MET A 18 19.55 -0.20 5.57
CA MET A 18 18.11 -0.48 5.68
C MET A 18 17.63 -0.11 7.09
N VAL A 19 16.53 0.62 7.18
CA VAL A 19 15.88 0.96 8.45
C VAL A 19 14.49 0.37 8.47
N ILE A 20 14.16 -0.33 9.55
CA ILE A 20 12.90 -1.03 9.76
C ILE A 20 12.25 -0.40 10.99
N THR A 21 11.02 0.10 10.83
CA THR A 21 10.20 0.63 11.93
C THR A 21 8.91 -0.18 11.97
N GLU A 22 8.85 -1.17 12.85
CA GLU A 22 7.68 -2.02 13.04
C GLU A 22 7.15 -1.87 14.46
N THR A 23 5.83 -1.96 14.64
CA THR A 23 5.16 -1.68 15.93
C THR A 23 5.44 -2.73 17.01
N TRP A 24 5.91 -3.92 16.63
CA TRP A 24 6.36 -4.97 17.56
C TRP A 24 7.87 -4.91 17.83
N LEU A 25 8.61 -4.04 17.15
CA LEU A 25 10.05 -3.86 17.33
C LEU A 25 10.29 -2.90 18.51
N ASP A 26 10.02 -3.39 19.71
CA ASP A 26 10.26 -2.64 20.94
C ASP A 26 11.63 -2.95 21.56
N SER A 27 11.99 -2.18 22.59
CA SER A 27 13.29 -2.29 23.25
C SER A 27 13.52 -3.61 23.98
N ALA A 28 12.49 -4.45 24.15
CA ALA A 28 12.59 -5.77 24.75
C ALA A 28 13.01 -6.86 23.74
N VAL A 29 12.96 -6.60 22.44
CA VAL A 29 13.38 -7.57 21.41
C VAL A 29 14.90 -7.75 21.42
N PRO A 30 15.44 -8.97 21.63
CA PRO A 30 16.89 -9.19 21.70
C PRO A 30 17.56 -9.05 20.32
N ASN A 31 18.80 -8.56 20.28
CA ASN A 31 19.55 -8.34 19.02
C ASN A 31 19.65 -9.61 18.15
N ALA A 32 19.78 -10.78 18.77
CA ALA A 32 19.85 -12.06 18.07
C ALA A 32 18.59 -12.36 17.22
N ALA A 33 17.42 -11.83 17.62
CA ALA A 33 16.19 -12.01 16.85
C ALA A 33 16.11 -11.12 15.60
N ILE A 34 16.98 -10.11 15.50
CA ILE A 34 17.01 -9.11 14.43
C ILE A 34 18.35 -9.11 13.66
N GLU A 35 19.25 -10.06 13.96
CA GLU A 35 20.51 -10.23 13.24
C GLU A 35 20.27 -10.72 11.81
N LEU A 36 20.79 -9.97 10.83
CA LEU A 36 20.85 -10.40 9.44
C LEU A 36 22.28 -10.78 9.09
N VAL A 37 22.48 -12.02 8.65
CA VAL A 37 23.80 -12.53 8.23
C VAL A 37 24.45 -11.58 7.23
N GLY A 38 25.65 -11.11 7.55
CA GLY A 38 26.43 -10.18 6.73
C GLY A 38 26.05 -8.70 6.85
N ARG A 39 25.25 -8.32 7.87
CA ARG A 39 24.90 -6.91 8.15
C ARG A 39 25.06 -6.58 9.63
N THR A 40 25.48 -5.35 9.91
CA THR A 40 25.49 -4.78 11.25
C THR A 40 24.12 -4.20 11.58
N VAL A 41 23.62 -4.48 12.78
CA VAL A 41 22.33 -4.02 13.28
C VAL A 41 22.55 -2.91 14.30
N TYR A 42 21.85 -1.79 14.13
CA TYR A 42 21.89 -0.64 15.05
C TYR A 42 20.46 -0.33 15.54
N PRO A 43 20.11 -0.66 16.80
CA PRO A 43 18.80 -0.34 17.38
C PRO A 43 18.71 1.15 17.69
N ALA A 44 17.80 1.87 17.01
CA ALA A 44 17.68 3.31 17.14
C ALA A 44 17.04 3.76 18.46
N ASP A 45 16.30 2.87 19.12
CA ASP A 45 15.51 3.10 20.34
C ASP A 45 16.31 2.94 21.64
N ARG A 46 17.53 2.38 21.56
CA ARG A 46 18.35 2.08 22.74
C ARG A 46 19.41 3.13 23.07
N THR A 47 19.71 4.03 22.14
CA THR A 47 20.80 5.01 22.29
C THR A 47 20.39 6.39 21.79
N ALA A 48 20.70 7.43 22.57
CA ALA A 48 20.24 8.80 22.29
C ALA A 48 20.91 9.46 21.06
N ASP A 49 22.06 8.94 20.64
CA ASP A 49 22.88 9.39 19.51
C ASP A 49 22.41 8.82 18.15
N SER A 50 21.74 7.66 18.14
CA SER A 50 21.23 7.04 16.89
C SER A 50 20.06 7.80 16.29
N ALA A 51 19.24 8.46 17.11
CA ALA A 51 18.08 9.24 16.64
C ALA A 51 18.48 10.45 15.78
N PHE A 52 19.61 11.09 16.11
CA PHE A 52 20.13 12.23 15.35
C PHE A 52 20.57 11.83 13.94
N CYS A 53 21.27 10.70 13.80
CA CYS A 53 21.72 10.20 12.50
C CYS A 53 20.54 9.75 11.61
N THR A 54 19.48 9.19 12.19
CA THR A 54 18.31 8.77 11.41
C THR A 54 17.49 9.94 10.88
N ASP A 55 17.22 10.95 11.69
CA ASP A 55 16.38 12.09 11.27
C ASP A 55 17.09 13.03 10.29
N THR A 56 18.42 13.15 10.39
CA THR A 56 19.19 14.08 9.55
C THR A 56 19.59 13.48 8.20
N VAL A 57 19.76 12.16 8.13
CA VAL A 57 20.29 11.47 6.92
C VAL A 57 19.19 10.75 6.13
N LEU A 58 18.07 10.38 6.76
CA LEU A 58 17.02 9.61 6.09
C LEU A 58 15.84 10.50 5.68
N THR A 59 15.39 10.32 4.43
CA THR A 59 14.16 10.96 3.96
C THR A 59 12.95 10.12 4.38
N THR A 60 12.25 10.55 5.43
CA THR A 60 11.00 9.93 5.87
C THR A 60 9.92 10.11 4.80
N LYS A 61 9.33 9.00 4.33
CA LYS A 61 8.24 9.00 3.36
C LYS A 61 6.95 8.52 4.00
N THR A 62 6.03 9.45 4.24
CA THR A 62 4.71 9.14 4.79
C THR A 62 3.72 8.77 3.68
N ILE A 63 3.18 7.55 3.71
CA ILE A 63 2.12 7.11 2.78
C ILE A 63 0.77 7.22 3.49
N LYS A 64 -0.08 8.16 3.03
CA LYS A 64 -1.47 8.25 3.50
C LYS A 64 -2.36 7.31 2.69
N VAL A 65 -2.92 6.30 3.36
CA VAL A 65 -3.91 5.39 2.77
C VAL A 65 -5.30 5.83 3.23
N PHE A 66 -6.15 6.23 2.28
CA PHE A 66 -7.52 6.64 2.58
C PHE A 66 -8.44 5.41 2.59
N PRO A 67 -9.43 5.34 3.51
CA PRO A 67 -10.41 4.25 3.57
C PRO A 67 -11.20 4.09 2.27
N ASN A 68 -11.45 5.18 1.54
CA ASN A 68 -12.07 5.13 0.23
C ASN A 68 -11.01 4.78 -0.82
N GLN A 69 -10.83 3.48 -1.06
CA GLN A 69 -10.21 3.03 -2.29
C GLN A 69 -11.00 3.58 -3.46
N LYS A 70 -10.37 4.49 -4.21
CA LYS A 70 -10.85 5.01 -5.49
C LYS A 70 -11.62 3.91 -6.25
N PRO A 71 -12.95 4.02 -6.45
CA PRO A 71 -13.76 2.93 -7.02
C PRO A 71 -13.34 2.49 -8.43
N TRP A 72 -12.64 3.37 -9.14
CA TRP A 72 -12.03 3.11 -10.45
C TRP A 72 -10.67 2.39 -10.37
N LEU A 73 -10.13 2.09 -9.18
CA LEU A 73 -8.89 1.33 -8.98
C LEU A 73 -9.16 -0.18 -9.03
N ASP A 74 -9.56 -0.65 -10.20
CA ASP A 74 -9.91 -2.05 -10.46
C ASP A 74 -8.66 -2.96 -10.64
N ARG A 75 -8.91 -4.27 -10.83
CA ARG A 75 -7.84 -5.26 -11.05
C ARG A 75 -6.96 -4.93 -12.28
N LYS A 76 -7.55 -4.34 -13.33
CA LYS A 76 -6.84 -3.95 -14.57
C LYS A 76 -5.89 -2.78 -14.31
N VAL A 77 -6.34 -1.75 -13.60
CA VAL A 77 -5.47 -0.62 -13.24
C VAL A 77 -4.34 -1.08 -12.31
N ARG A 78 -4.61 -2.00 -11.36
CA ARG A 78 -3.58 -2.59 -10.51
C ARG A 78 -2.54 -3.39 -11.30
N SER A 79 -2.96 -4.16 -12.31
CA SER A 79 -2.01 -4.90 -13.16
C SER A 79 -1.17 -3.96 -14.02
N LEU A 80 -1.75 -2.88 -14.56
CA LEU A 80 -1.01 -1.85 -15.30
C LEU A 80 0.01 -1.11 -14.42
N LEU A 81 -0.34 -0.79 -13.17
CA LEU A 81 0.60 -0.23 -12.19
C LEU A 81 1.78 -1.18 -11.94
N LYS A 82 1.50 -2.48 -11.79
CA LYS A 82 2.53 -3.52 -11.62
C LYS A 82 3.43 -3.61 -12.86
N ALA A 83 2.86 -3.65 -14.07
CA ALA A 83 3.61 -3.69 -15.31
C ALA A 83 4.52 -2.47 -15.49
N ARG A 84 4.01 -1.27 -15.20
CA ARG A 84 4.80 -0.02 -15.23
C ARG A 84 5.96 -0.07 -14.23
N ASN A 85 5.73 -0.55 -13.02
CA ASN A 85 6.79 -0.69 -12.01
C ASN A 85 7.86 -1.71 -12.43
N VAL A 86 7.47 -2.81 -13.08
CA VAL A 86 8.42 -3.79 -13.64
C VAL A 86 9.25 -3.17 -14.76
N ALA A 87 8.62 -2.47 -15.72
CA ALA A 87 9.32 -1.80 -16.80
C ALA A 87 10.25 -0.67 -16.31
N TYR A 88 9.88 0.01 -15.22
CA TYR A 88 10.77 0.99 -14.58
C TYR A 88 12.04 0.32 -14.02
N ARG A 89 11.87 -0.83 -13.37
CA ARG A 89 12.97 -1.59 -12.76
C ARG A 89 13.90 -2.24 -13.77
N SER A 90 13.42 -2.55 -14.97
CA SER A 90 14.26 -3.10 -16.03
C SER A 90 15.16 -2.05 -16.70
N GLY A 91 14.92 -0.75 -16.49
CA GLY A 91 15.67 0.34 -17.11
C GLY A 91 15.36 0.55 -18.61
N ASP A 92 14.48 -0.26 -19.20
CA ASP A 92 14.05 -0.10 -20.59
C ASP A 92 13.10 1.09 -20.72
N ARG A 93 13.63 2.18 -21.29
CA ARG A 93 12.93 3.45 -21.46
C ARG A 93 11.72 3.33 -22.40
N LEU A 94 11.79 2.49 -23.43
CA LEU A 94 10.71 2.34 -24.40
C LEU A 94 9.57 1.51 -23.80
N ALA A 95 9.90 0.41 -23.12
CA ALA A 95 8.93 -0.38 -22.37
C ALA A 95 8.25 0.44 -21.27
N TYR A 96 9.01 1.28 -20.55
CA TYR A 96 8.46 2.16 -19.52
C TYR A 96 7.48 3.19 -20.11
N SER A 97 7.86 3.87 -21.20
CA SER A 97 7.00 4.83 -21.89
C SER A 97 5.69 4.19 -22.37
N ASN A 98 5.78 3.00 -22.98
CA ASN A 98 4.61 2.24 -23.41
C ASN A 98 3.72 1.86 -22.22
N ALA A 99 4.30 1.34 -21.13
CA ALA A 99 3.56 0.98 -19.92
C ALA A 99 2.89 2.21 -19.26
N GLN A 100 3.51 3.39 -19.32
CA GLN A 100 2.88 4.64 -18.87
C GLN A 100 1.68 5.03 -19.74
N ARG A 101 1.78 4.91 -21.07
CA ARG A 101 0.67 5.18 -21.99
C ARG A 101 -0.50 4.24 -21.73
N GLU A 102 -0.24 2.95 -21.59
CA GLU A 102 -1.27 1.95 -21.27
C GLU A 102 -1.90 2.19 -19.90
N LEU A 103 -1.11 2.55 -18.90
CA LEU A 103 -1.63 2.92 -17.58
C LEU A 103 -2.56 4.13 -17.64
N LYS A 104 -2.16 5.20 -18.36
CA LYS A 104 -2.98 6.40 -18.54
C LYS A 104 -4.32 6.05 -19.21
N LYS A 105 -4.27 5.26 -20.28
CA LYS A 105 -5.45 4.77 -20.99
C LYS A 105 -6.36 3.94 -20.07
N GLY A 106 -5.80 2.98 -19.34
CA GLY A 106 -6.54 2.12 -18.43
C GLY A 106 -7.22 2.88 -17.28
N ILE A 107 -6.58 3.92 -16.75
CA ILE A 107 -7.20 4.80 -15.74
C ILE A 107 -8.38 5.58 -16.33
N THR A 108 -8.22 6.15 -17.53
CA THR A 108 -9.31 6.87 -18.21
C THR A 108 -10.50 5.95 -18.45
N GLU A 109 -10.27 4.75 -18.98
CA GLU A 109 -11.32 3.74 -19.20
C GLU A 109 -12.00 3.30 -17.89
N ALA A 110 -11.23 3.12 -16.81
CA ALA A 110 -11.79 2.72 -15.52
C ALA A 110 -12.66 3.82 -14.89
N LYS A 111 -12.23 5.08 -15.00
CA LYS A 111 -13.03 6.23 -14.57
C LYS A 111 -14.32 6.34 -15.38
N GLN A 112 -14.25 6.19 -16.70
CA GLN A 112 -15.42 6.24 -17.57
C GLN A 112 -16.42 5.12 -17.26
N ARG A 113 -15.94 3.88 -17.06
CA ARG A 113 -16.80 2.75 -16.67
C ARG A 113 -17.49 3.00 -15.33
N TYR A 114 -16.76 3.54 -14.35
CA TYR A 114 -17.36 3.91 -13.07
C TYR A 114 -18.42 5.00 -13.23
N GLN A 115 -18.12 6.05 -14.00
CA GLN A 115 -19.05 7.13 -14.31
C GLN A 115 -20.34 6.59 -14.95
N GLN A 116 -20.23 5.80 -16.02
CA GLN A 116 -21.39 5.19 -16.68
C GLN A 116 -22.23 4.33 -15.73
N ARG A 117 -21.58 3.57 -14.84
CA ARG A 117 -22.28 2.75 -13.84
C ARG A 117 -23.07 3.61 -12.85
N ILE A 118 -22.52 4.74 -12.43
CA ILE A 118 -23.20 5.68 -11.52
C ILE A 118 -24.33 6.39 -12.25
N GLU A 119 -24.07 6.97 -13.43
CA GLU A 119 -25.07 7.66 -14.25
C GLU A 119 -26.25 6.74 -14.60
N GLY A 120 -25.99 5.47 -14.92
CA GLY A 120 -27.02 4.47 -15.18
C GLY A 120 -28.00 4.25 -14.01
N GLN A 121 -27.62 4.60 -12.77
CA GLN A 121 -28.56 4.55 -11.64
C GLN A 121 -29.61 5.67 -11.67
N PHE A 122 -29.38 6.75 -12.42
CA PHE A 122 -30.22 7.95 -12.48
C PHE A 122 -31.04 8.08 -13.77
N VAL A 123 -30.79 7.23 -14.78
CA VAL A 123 -31.50 7.28 -16.08
C VAL A 123 -32.99 6.95 -15.94
N ASN A 124 -33.32 5.99 -15.08
CA ASN A 124 -34.70 5.54 -14.90
C ASN A 124 -35.33 6.29 -13.71
N ASN A 125 -36.61 6.65 -13.80
CA ASN A 125 -37.39 7.25 -12.70
C ASN A 125 -37.73 6.20 -11.61
N ASN A 126 -36.72 5.47 -11.14
CA ASN A 126 -36.82 4.44 -10.12
C ASN A 126 -36.08 4.92 -8.85
N PRO A 127 -36.81 5.31 -7.78
CA PRO A 127 -36.20 5.85 -6.58
C PRO A 127 -35.25 4.87 -5.88
N ARG A 128 -35.46 3.55 -6.02
CA ARG A 128 -34.54 2.55 -5.46
C ARG A 128 -33.19 2.54 -6.18
N SER A 129 -33.20 2.71 -7.50
CA SER A 129 -31.98 2.80 -8.33
C SER A 129 -31.20 4.07 -7.98
N MET A 130 -31.90 5.21 -7.95
CA MET A 130 -31.31 6.49 -7.56
C MET A 130 -30.67 6.43 -6.16
N TRP A 131 -31.35 5.80 -5.20
CA TRP A 131 -30.81 5.64 -3.85
C TRP A 131 -29.56 4.74 -3.78
N ARG A 132 -29.43 3.75 -4.68
CA ARG A 132 -28.19 2.98 -4.83
C ARG A 132 -27.04 3.85 -5.35
N GLY A 133 -27.32 4.72 -6.33
CA GLY A 133 -26.35 5.69 -6.84
C GLY A 133 -25.85 6.65 -5.77
N ILE A 134 -26.77 7.27 -5.01
CA ILE A 134 -26.44 8.18 -3.90
C ILE A 134 -25.58 7.47 -2.84
N LYS A 135 -25.94 6.22 -2.49
CA LYS A 135 -25.17 5.44 -1.54
C LYS A 135 -23.74 5.15 -2.01
N ALA A 136 -23.57 4.86 -3.31
CA ALA A 136 -22.26 4.57 -3.90
C ALA A 136 -21.33 5.80 -4.00
N ILE A 137 -21.87 7.02 -4.00
CA ILE A 137 -21.09 8.27 -4.06
C ILE A 137 -20.74 8.78 -2.66
N THR A 138 -21.64 8.56 -1.69
CA THR A 138 -21.54 9.14 -0.34
C THR A 138 -20.90 8.20 0.70
N ASP A 139 -20.57 6.96 0.31
CA ASP A 139 -20.12 5.91 1.22
C ASP A 139 -21.10 5.66 2.40
N TYR A 140 -22.38 6.01 2.23
CA TYR A 140 -23.38 5.91 3.30
C TYR A 140 -23.67 4.45 3.67
N LYS A 141 -23.31 4.06 4.89
CA LYS A 141 -23.50 2.70 5.45
C LYS A 141 -22.77 1.58 4.69
N SER A 142 -21.69 1.86 3.94
CA SER A 142 -20.76 0.82 3.48
C SER A 142 -19.93 0.31 4.66
N SER A 143 -20.59 -0.35 5.62
CA SER A 143 -19.90 -1.15 6.63
C SER A 143 -19.40 -2.42 5.93
N THR A 144 -18.31 -2.31 5.17
CA THR A 144 -17.37 -3.41 5.08
C THR A 144 -16.59 -3.35 6.39
N PRO A 145 -16.72 -4.34 7.29
CA PRO A 145 -15.79 -4.49 8.39
C PRO A 145 -14.40 -4.50 7.76
N LEU A 146 -13.52 -3.62 8.24
CA LEU A 146 -12.09 -3.87 8.14
C LEU A 146 -11.91 -5.27 8.71
N THR A 147 -11.64 -6.27 7.87
CA THR A 147 -11.27 -7.61 8.30
C THR A 147 -9.91 -7.52 8.98
N SER A 148 -9.92 -7.00 10.21
CA SER A 148 -8.95 -7.31 11.25
C SER A 148 -9.25 -8.75 11.62
N HIS A 149 -8.61 -9.69 10.94
CA HIS A 149 -8.44 -11.03 11.50
C HIS A 149 -7.40 -10.89 12.61
N ASP A 150 -7.83 -10.40 13.75
CA ASP A 150 -7.14 -10.60 15.02
C ASP A 150 -8.08 -11.40 15.91
N ALA A 151 -7.97 -12.72 15.77
CA ALA A 151 -8.73 -13.68 16.56
C ALA A 151 -7.84 -14.12 17.71
N THR A 152 -7.79 -13.33 18.79
CA THR A 152 -7.44 -13.88 20.11
C THR A 152 -8.03 -13.02 21.22
N LEU A 153 -9.19 -13.43 21.75
CA LEU A 153 -9.64 -13.10 23.10
C LEU A 153 -10.03 -14.43 23.76
N PRO A 154 -9.51 -14.75 24.95
CA PRO A 154 -9.78 -16.02 25.62
C PRO A 154 -11.16 -16.02 26.29
N ASP A 155 -11.83 -17.18 26.26
CA ASP A 155 -13.02 -17.44 27.07
C ASP A 155 -12.63 -17.45 28.55
N ALA A 156 -13.50 -16.84 29.37
CA ALA A 156 -13.45 -16.85 30.83
C ALA A 156 -14.07 -18.13 31.41
#